data_AF-A0A7V4HIB2-F1
#
_entry.id   AF-A0A7V4HIB2-F1
#
_cell.length_a   1.000
_cell.length_b   1.000
_cell.length_c   1.000
_cell.angle_alpha   90.00
_cell.angle_beta   90.00
_cell.angle_gamma   90.00
#
_symmetry.space_group_name_H-M   'P 1'
#
loop_
_entity.id
_entity.type
_entity.pdbx_description
1 polymer ?
#
loop_
_entity_poly.entity_id
_entity_poly.type
_entity_poly.pdbx_seq_one_letter_code
_entity_poly.pdbx_strand_id
1 'polypeptide(L)' 'MKKVRLGIIGVGGMGSYHAREVLEGKVRRCELAAVCDIVPDRMAAYPESVRKFA' A
#
# COMPACT_ATOMS: atom_id res chain seq x y z
N MET A 1 -3.85 10.78 18.83
CA MET A 1 -3.20 11.39 17.64
C MET A 1 -3.62 10.60 16.40
N LYS A 2 -3.89 11.25 15.26
CA LYS A 2 -4.44 10.57 14.05
C LYS A 2 -3.33 9.82 13.28
N LYS A 3 -3.69 8.72 12.60
CA LYS A 3 -2.79 8.00 11.68
C LYS A 3 -2.66 8.77 10.36
N VAL A 4 -1.48 8.71 9.75
CA VAL A 4 -1.21 9.19 8.39
C VAL A 4 -1.70 8.12 7.42
N ARG A 5 -2.45 8.54 6.40
CA ARG A 5 -2.96 7.67 5.33
C ARG A 5 -2.02 7.75 4.14
N LEU A 6 -1.36 6.64 3.83
CA LEU A 6 -0.35 6.56 2.77
C LEU A 6 -0.94 5.94 1.50
N GLY A 7 -0.62 6.52 0.34
CA GLY A 7 -0.81 5.92 -0.97
C GLY A 7 0.54 5.59 -1.61
N ILE A 8 0.62 4.45 -2.31
CA ILE A 8 1.83 4.05 -3.06
C ILE A 8 1.50 3.91 -4.54
N ILE A 9 2.28 4.55 -5.40
CA ILE A 9 2.19 4.43 -6.87
C ILE A 9 3.37 3.60 -7.34
N GLY A 10 3.07 2.53 -8.08
CA GLY A 10 4.02 1.49 -8.47
C GLY A 10 4.24 0.50 -7.32
N VAL A 11 3.68 -0.70 -7.44
CA VAL A 11 3.86 -1.82 -6.49
C VAL A 11 4.69 -2.94 -7.12
N GLY A 12 5.80 -2.56 -7.78
CA GLY A 12 6.88 -3.47 -8.14
C GLY A 12 7.70 -3.92 -6.92
N GLY A 13 8.97 -4.32 -7.10
CA GLY A 13 9.80 -4.83 -6.01
C GLY A 13 9.92 -3.88 -4.80
N MET A 14 10.36 -2.64 -5.03
CA MET A 14 10.51 -1.64 -3.95
C MET A 14 9.16 -1.20 -3.38
N GLY A 15 8.18 -0.92 -4.25
CA GLY A 15 6.85 -0.48 -3.82
C GLY A 15 6.15 -1.51 -2.95
N SER A 16 6.18 -2.79 -3.33
CA SER A 16 5.61 -3.89 -2.55
C SER A 16 6.35 -4.12 -1.23
N TYR A 17 7.67 -3.96 -1.20
CA TYR A 17 8.42 -4.01 0.05
C TYR A 17 7.97 -2.92 1.02
N HIS A 18 7.89 -1.66 0.59
CA HIS A 18 7.43 -0.56 1.44
C HIS A 18 5.98 -0.73 1.89
N ALA A 19 5.12 -1.19 0.98
CA ALA A 19 3.72 -1.44 1.31
C ALA A 19 3.58 -2.53 2.38
N ARG A 20 4.37 -3.61 2.29
CA ARG A 20 4.44 -4.66 3.32
C ARG A 20 4.88 -4.12 4.67
N GLU A 21 5.95 -3.32 4.73
CA GLU A 21 6.44 -2.76 6.01
C GLU A 21 5.35 -1.90 6.72
N VAL A 22 4.56 -1.16 5.94
CA VAL A 22 3.45 -0.36 6.48
C VAL A 22 2.30 -1.26 6.94
N LEU A 23 1.95 -2.29 6.18
CA LEU A 23 0.90 -3.27 6.55
C LEU A 23 1.27 -4.09 7.80
N GLU A 24 2.55 -4.45 7.95
CA GLU A 24 3.10 -5.12 9.13
C GLU A 24 3.23 -4.19 10.35
N GLY A 25 2.87 -2.90 10.21
CA GLY A 25 2.86 -1.95 11.32
C GLY A 25 4.24 -1.44 11.74
N LYS A 26 5.29 -1.68 10.93
CA LYS A 26 6.66 -1.23 11.22
C LYS A 26 6.80 0.30 11.15
N VAL A 27 5.91 0.96 10.41
CA VAL A 27 5.80 2.41 10.37
C VAL A 27 4.71 2.88 11.34
N ARG A 28 5.13 3.35 12.52
CA ARG A 28 4.21 3.83 13.56
C ARG A 28 3.33 4.98 13.04
N ARG A 29 2.05 4.96 13.43
CA ARG A 29 1.04 5.97 13.06
C ARG A 29 0.83 6.12 11.54
N CYS A 30 1.09 5.07 10.76
CA CYS A 30 0.82 5.03 9.34
C CYS A 30 -0.15 3.90 9.03
N GLU A 31 -0.98 4.08 8.00
CA GLU A 31 -1.77 3.01 7.40
C GLU A 31 -1.68 3.12 5.88
N LEU A 32 -1.57 1.97 5.20
CA LEU A 32 -1.65 1.91 3.75
C LEU A 32 -3.12 2.04 3.36
N ALA A 33 -3.48 3.16 2.75
CA ALA A 33 -4.86 3.48 2.39
C ALA A 33 -5.15 3.22 0.90
N ALA A 34 -4.12 3.28 0.04
CA ALA A 34 -4.28 3.08 -1.39
C ALA A 34 -3.00 2.56 -2.08
N VAL A 35 -3.18 1.83 -3.18
CA VAL A 35 -2.12 1.47 -4.12
C VAL A 35 -2.57 1.75 -5.56
N CYS A 36 -1.60 2.02 -6.42
CA CYS A 36 -1.81 2.19 -7.85
C CYS A 36 -0.71 1.49 -8.64
N ASP A 37 -1.05 0.77 -9.69
CA ASP A 37 -0.09 0.18 -10.64
C ASP A 37 -0.73 0.01 -12.02
N ILE A 38 0.07 0.19 -13.07
CA ILE A 38 -0.35 -0.02 -14.46
C ILE A 38 -0.63 -1.50 -14.78
N VAL A 39 -0.10 -2.42 -13.97
CA VAL A 39 -0.36 -3.86 -14.05
C VAL A 39 -1.37 -4.24 -12.95
N PRO A 40 -2.68 -4.38 -13.26
CA PRO A 40 -3.72 -4.58 -12.24
C PRO A 40 -3.47 -5.78 -11.32
N ASP A 41 -2.91 -6.86 -11.86
CA ASP A 41 -2.60 -8.08 -11.11
C ASP A 41 -1.64 -7.85 -9.94
N ARG A 42 -0.76 -6.84 -10.02
CA ARG A 42 0.14 -6.50 -8.91
C ARG A 42 -0.60 -5.93 -7.70
N MET A 43 -1.79 -5.38 -7.90
CA MET A 43 -2.64 -4.88 -6.82
C MET A 43 -3.54 -5.97 -6.23
N ALA A 44 -3.60 -7.17 -6.82
CA ALA A 44 -4.49 -8.25 -6.38
C ALA A 44 -4.20 -8.70 -4.94
N ALA A 45 -2.93 -8.75 -4.56
CA ALA A 45 -2.46 -9.21 -3.24
C ALA A 45 -2.76 -8.23 -2.07
N TYR A 46 -3.23 -7.01 -2.35
CA TYR A 46 -3.55 -6.05 -1.29
C TYR A 46 -4.95 -6.29 -0.71
N PRO A 47 -5.11 -6.15 0.62
CA PRO A 47 -6.38 -6.38 1.29
C PRO A 47 -7.45 -5.38 0.85
N GLU A 48 -8.72 -5.72 1.02
CA GLU A 48 -9.86 -4.88 0.62
C GLU A 48 -9.87 -3.48 1.27
N SER A 49 -9.24 -3.35 2.44
CA SER A 49 -9.08 -2.05 3.12
C SER A 49 -8.18 -1.07 2.34
N VAL A 50 -7.36 -1.57 1.41
CA VAL A 50 -6.48 -0.77 0.56
C VAL A 50 -7.18 -0.52 -0.78
N ARG A 51 -7.47 0.74 -1.08
CA ARG A 51 -8.09 1.12 -2.37
C ARG A 51 -7.11 0.90 -3.52
N LYS A 52 -7.60 0.37 -4.64
CA LYS A 52 -6.79 0.04 -5.82
C LYS A 52 -7.17 0.98 -6.96
N PHE A 53 -6.18 1.57 -7.60
CA PHE A 53 -6.36 2.49 -8.74
C PHE A 53 -5.51 2.00 -9.92
N ALA A 54 -6.11 1.85 -11.09
CA ALA A 54 -5.42 1.51 -12.33
C ALA A 54 -5.16 2.77 -13.16
#